data_AF-A0A941VFA1-F1
#
_entry.id   AF-A0A941VFA1-F1
#
_cell.length_a   1.000
_cell.length_b   1.000
_cell.length_c   1.000
_cell.angle_alpha   90.00
_cell.angle_beta   90.00
_cell.angle_gamma   90.00
#
_symmetry.space_group_name_H-M   'P 1'
#
loop_
_entity.id
_entity.type
_entity.pdbx_description
1 polymer ?
#
loop_
_entity_poly.entity_id
_entity_poly.type
_entity_poly.pdbx_seq_one_letter_code
_entity_poly.pdbx_strand_id
1 'polypeptide(L)'
;DTKSLRIPITYLANLLTGGKEKPIITALDRLLAMRAYMRGKSVEGIPNIAALDQVGLTSAQADEMYRYLAIANYEDRFVIPTTHREEALNTFEEKSSCGFTFGNGCSDGVSKTTLFGNRKNSVPVDLSQLHAKKKTG
;
A
#
# COMPACT_ATOMS: atom_id res chain seq x y z
N ASP A 1 -30.73 0.08 -5.75
CA ASP A 1 -31.12 0.93 -4.62
C ASP A 1 -30.42 0.42 -3.36
N THR A 2 -29.87 1.32 -2.54
CA THR A 2 -29.13 0.99 -1.31
C THR A 2 -30.00 0.32 -0.26
N LYS A 3 -31.30 0.65 -0.25
CA LYS A 3 -32.27 0.07 0.69
C LYS A 3 -32.57 -1.41 0.44
N SER A 4 -32.21 -1.94 -0.73
CA SER A 4 -32.42 -3.35 -1.10
C SER A 4 -31.22 -4.25 -0.77
N LEU A 5 -30.13 -3.72 -0.19
CA LEU A 5 -28.99 -4.55 0.20
C LEU A 5 -29.35 -5.46 1.38
N ARG A 6 -28.91 -6.72 1.32
CA ARG A 6 -29.14 -7.73 2.38
C ARG A 6 -28.39 -7.42 3.68
N ILE A 7 -27.24 -6.74 3.59
CA ILE A 7 -26.43 -6.42 4.75
C ILE A 7 -27.04 -5.18 5.44
N PRO A 8 -27.31 -5.23 6.75
CA PRO A 8 -27.82 -4.08 7.48
C PRO A 8 -26.84 -2.89 7.41
N ILE A 9 -27.35 -1.71 7.04
CA ILE A 9 -26.55 -0.48 6.97
C ILE A 9 -26.05 -0.07 8.35
N THR A 10 -26.87 -0.29 9.39
CA THR A 10 -26.53 -0.11 10.81
C THR A 10 -25.23 -0.83 11.19
N TYR A 11 -25.02 -2.05 10.69
CA TYR A 11 -23.82 -2.84 10.97
C TYR A 11 -22.56 -2.16 10.40
N LEU A 12 -22.62 -1.73 9.14
CA LEU A 12 -21.51 -1.04 8.47
C LEU A 12 -21.22 0.33 9.12
N ALA A 13 -22.27 1.03 9.56
CA ALA A 13 -22.13 2.31 10.23
C ALA A 13 -21.39 2.16 11.57
N ASN A 14 -21.74 1.15 12.37
CA ASN A 14 -21.05 0.87 13.63
C ASN A 14 -19.57 0.50 13.44
N LEU A 15 -19.24 -0.20 12.35
CA LEU A 15 -17.87 -0.62 12.06
C LEU A 15 -16.99 0.52 11.54
N LEU A 16 -17.50 1.36 10.64
CA LEU A 16 -16.66 2.26 9.83
C LEU A 16 -16.84 3.75 10.18
N THR A 17 -17.96 4.14 10.78
CA THR A 17 -18.34 5.57 10.93
C THR A 17 -18.84 5.92 12.33
N GLY A 18 -18.65 5.02 13.31
CA GLY A 18 -19.08 5.23 14.69
C GLY A 18 -20.60 5.31 14.85
N GLY A 19 -21.35 4.55 14.04
CA GLY A 19 -22.82 4.49 14.06
C GLY A 19 -23.52 5.48 13.11
N LYS A 20 -22.79 6.25 12.31
CA LYS A 20 -23.37 7.21 11.35
C LYS A 20 -23.67 6.57 10.00
N GLU A 21 -24.95 6.37 9.66
CA GLU A 21 -25.35 5.69 8.42
C GLU A 21 -25.15 6.53 7.15
N LYS A 22 -25.37 7.85 7.22
CA LYS A 22 -25.30 8.76 6.07
C LYS A 22 -24.05 8.58 5.19
N PRO A 23 -22.80 8.61 5.73
CA PRO A 23 -21.60 8.38 4.91
C PRO A 23 -21.55 7.01 4.23
N ILE A 24 -22.09 5.97 4.86
CA ILE A 24 -22.16 4.62 4.28
C ILE A 24 -23.13 4.59 3.09
N ILE A 25 -24.32 5.16 3.27
CA ILE A 25 -25.34 5.26 2.21
C ILE A 25 -24.76 6.01 1.01
N THR A 26 -24.13 7.17 1.24
CA THR A 26 -23.52 7.96 0.16
C THR A 26 -22.44 7.17 -0.58
N ALA A 27 -21.59 6.43 0.12
CA ALA A 27 -20.55 5.61 -0.50
C ALA A 27 -21.15 4.48 -1.36
N LEU A 28 -22.16 3.77 -0.83
CA LEU A 28 -22.82 2.67 -1.53
C LEU A 28 -23.63 3.16 -2.74
N ASP A 29 -24.34 4.27 -2.62
CA ASP A 29 -25.08 4.88 -3.74
C ASP A 29 -24.14 5.28 -4.87
N ARG A 30 -22.96 5.85 -4.55
CA ARG A 30 -21.93 6.18 -5.55
C ARG A 30 -21.40 4.94 -6.29
N LEU A 31 -21.19 3.83 -5.59
CA LEU A 31 -20.77 2.57 -6.22
C LEU A 31 -21.86 1.99 -7.13
N LEU A 32 -23.13 2.06 -6.71
CA LEU A 32 -24.26 1.63 -7.54
C LEU A 32 -24.45 2.54 -8.77
N ALA A 33 -24.30 3.85 -8.62
CA ALA A 33 -24.37 4.82 -9.69
C ALA A 33 -23.28 4.58 -10.75
N MET A 34 -22.02 4.40 -10.32
CA MET A 34 -20.92 4.02 -11.22
C MET A 34 -21.23 2.72 -11.98
N ARG A 35 -21.78 1.71 -11.29
CA ARG A 35 -22.16 0.43 -11.92
C ARG A 35 -23.25 0.62 -12.97
N ALA A 36 -24.27 1.43 -12.69
CA ALA A 36 -25.34 1.72 -13.64
C ALA A 36 -24.82 2.50 -14.85
N TYR A 37 -23.96 3.49 -14.63
CA TYR A 37 -23.29 4.25 -15.69
C TYR A 37 -22.46 3.35 -16.61
N MET A 38 -21.60 2.50 -16.04
CA MET A 38 -20.74 1.58 -16.79
C MET A 38 -21.54 0.50 -17.51
N ARG A 39 -22.65 0.03 -16.95
CA ARG A 39 -23.57 -0.90 -17.63
C ARG A 39 -24.20 -0.23 -18.85
N GLY A 40 -24.71 1.00 -18.74
CA GLY A 40 -25.25 1.74 -19.89
C GLY A 40 -24.22 1.89 -21.00
N LYS A 41 -23.00 2.30 -20.64
CA LYS A 41 -21.86 2.47 -21.56
C LYS A 41 -21.44 1.16 -22.25
N SER A 42 -21.40 0.04 -21.53
CA SER A 42 -20.89 -1.25 -22.05
C SER A 42 -21.95 -2.13 -22.72
N VAL A 43 -23.22 -2.07 -22.27
CA VAL A 43 -24.29 -2.94 -22.78
C VAL A 43 -25.19 -2.21 -23.77
N GLU A 44 -25.62 -1.00 -23.44
CA GLU A 44 -26.60 -0.23 -24.22
C GLU A 44 -25.92 0.77 -25.17
N GLY A 45 -24.61 0.97 -25.03
CA GLY A 45 -23.83 1.96 -25.79
C GLY A 45 -24.12 3.41 -25.41
N ILE A 46 -24.99 3.63 -24.42
CA ILE A 46 -25.44 4.97 -24.00
C ILE A 46 -25.12 5.15 -22.50
N PRO A 47 -24.30 6.14 -22.13
CA PRO A 47 -23.95 6.38 -20.73
C PRO A 47 -25.16 6.89 -19.94
N ASN A 48 -25.46 6.24 -18.81
CA ASN A 48 -26.53 6.66 -17.92
C ASN A 48 -26.05 7.79 -16.98
N ILE A 49 -26.10 9.03 -17.46
CA ILE A 49 -25.64 10.22 -16.72
C ILE A 49 -26.57 10.55 -15.54
N ALA A 50 -27.87 10.28 -15.67
CA ALA A 50 -28.85 10.55 -14.61
C ALA A 50 -28.53 9.81 -13.30
N ALA A 51 -27.95 8.61 -13.37
CA ALA A 51 -27.50 7.87 -12.19
C ALA A 51 -26.34 8.57 -11.46
N LEU A 52 -25.44 9.23 -12.20
CA LEU A 52 -24.30 9.97 -11.63
C LEU A 52 -24.76 11.31 -11.01
N ASP A 53 -25.67 12.01 -11.67
CA ASP A 53 -26.21 13.29 -11.19
C ASP A 53 -26.90 13.15 -9.82
N GLN A 54 -27.61 12.04 -9.60
CA GLN A 54 -28.27 11.74 -8.32
C GLN A 54 -27.30 11.68 -7.12
N VAL A 55 -26.05 11.29 -7.37
CA VAL A 55 -25.01 11.13 -6.33
C VAL A 55 -23.94 12.23 -6.39
N GLY A 56 -24.12 13.21 -7.27
CA GLY A 56 -23.22 14.33 -7.48
C GLY A 56 -21.84 13.93 -8.01
N LEU A 57 -21.77 12.92 -8.90
CA LEU A 57 -20.55 12.52 -9.57
C LEU A 57 -20.53 13.02 -11.02
N THR A 58 -19.35 13.40 -11.51
CA THR A 58 -19.14 13.66 -12.94
C THR A 58 -18.81 12.36 -13.68
N SER A 59 -18.97 12.36 -15.00
CA SER A 59 -18.54 11.24 -15.86
C SER A 59 -17.04 10.95 -15.72
N ALA A 60 -16.20 12.00 -15.65
CA ALA A 60 -14.77 11.86 -15.45
C ALA A 60 -14.43 11.18 -14.12
N GLN A 61 -15.10 11.58 -13.04
CA GLN A 61 -14.94 10.92 -11.72
C GLN A 61 -15.38 9.46 -11.76
N ALA A 62 -16.47 9.14 -12.45
CA ALA A 62 -16.93 7.76 -12.59
C ALA A 62 -15.96 6.89 -13.41
N ASP A 63 -15.37 7.44 -14.48
CA ASP A 63 -14.35 6.76 -15.28
C ASP A 63 -13.05 6.55 -14.48
N GLU A 64 -12.60 7.54 -13.69
CA GLU A 64 -11.46 7.39 -12.77
C GLU A 64 -11.73 6.35 -11.68
N MET A 65 -12.91 6.41 -11.04
CA MET A 65 -13.32 5.40 -10.06
C MET A 65 -13.27 4.00 -10.66
N TYR A 66 -13.71 3.83 -11.90
CA TYR A 66 -13.65 2.54 -12.59
C TYR A 66 -12.23 2.10 -12.92
N ARG A 67 -11.34 3.02 -13.31
CA ARG A 67 -9.91 2.75 -13.47
C ARG A 67 -9.31 2.20 -12.17
N TYR A 68 -9.56 2.84 -11.03
CA TYR A 68 -8.96 2.44 -9.75
C TYR A 68 -9.64 1.21 -9.10
N LEU A 69 -10.96 1.07 -9.23
CA LEU A 69 -11.72 0.02 -8.52
C LEU A 69 -11.92 -1.25 -9.36
N ALA A 70 -12.12 -1.12 -10.68
CA ALA A 70 -12.47 -2.26 -11.53
C ALA A 70 -11.27 -2.75 -12.36
N ILE A 71 -10.52 -1.85 -13.00
CA ILE A 71 -9.31 -2.23 -13.75
C ILE A 71 -8.16 -2.52 -12.77
N ALA A 72 -7.92 -1.58 -11.85
CA ALA A 72 -6.99 -1.71 -10.73
C ALA A 72 -5.59 -2.20 -11.17
N ASN A 73 -4.98 -1.50 -12.12
CA ASN A 73 -3.61 -1.78 -12.56
C ASN A 73 -2.62 -1.73 -11.39
N TYR A 74 -1.50 -2.44 -11.51
CA TYR A 74 -0.55 -2.60 -10.41
C TYR A 74 -0.02 -1.26 -9.90
N GLU A 75 0.37 -0.38 -10.82
CA GLU A 75 0.88 0.97 -10.55
C GLU A 75 -0.15 1.89 -9.85
N ASP A 76 -1.44 1.63 -10.05
CA ASP A 76 -2.53 2.42 -9.50
C ASP A 76 -3.00 1.91 -8.12
N ARG A 77 -2.73 0.64 -7.78
CA ARG A 77 -3.12 0.05 -6.48
C ARG A 77 -2.18 0.44 -5.34
N PHE A 78 -0.89 0.57 -5.63
CA PHE A 78 0.15 0.74 -4.62
C PHE A 78 1.05 1.93 -4.96
N VAL A 79 0.74 3.07 -4.36
CA VAL A 79 1.62 4.25 -4.40
C VAL A 79 2.48 4.25 -3.13
N ILE A 80 3.50 3.39 -3.11
CA ILE A 80 4.44 3.25 -1.98
C ILE A 80 5.76 3.92 -2.38
N PRO A 81 6.05 5.14 -1.88
CA PRO A 81 7.34 5.77 -2.12
C PRO A 81 8.45 5.05 -1.34
N THR A 82 9.69 5.18 -1.82
CA THR A 82 10.86 4.73 -1.07
C THR A 82 10.98 5.51 0.22
N THR A 83 11.11 4.82 1.35
CA THR A 83 11.51 5.46 2.61
C THR A 83 12.99 5.79 2.49
N HIS A 84 13.34 7.09 2.49
CA HIS A 84 14.71 7.60 2.40
C HIS A 84 15.52 7.29 3.68
N ARG A 85 15.78 6.01 3.94
CA ARG A 85 16.51 5.53 5.13
C ARG A 85 17.97 5.99 5.13
N GLU A 86 18.49 6.36 3.97
CA GLU A 86 19.83 6.89 3.75
C GLU A 86 20.10 8.24 4.38
N GLU A 87 19.08 9.04 4.65
CA GLU A 87 19.25 10.36 5.26
C GLU A 87 19.40 10.28 6.78
N ALA A 88 18.88 9.22 7.41
CA ALA A 88 18.81 9.09 8.86
C ALA A 88 19.82 8.09 9.45
N LEU A 89 20.34 7.15 8.65
CA LEU A 89 21.15 6.03 9.12
C LEU A 89 22.48 5.92 8.36
N ASN A 90 23.51 5.39 9.01
CA ASN A 90 24.77 5.00 8.36
C ASN A 90 24.52 3.77 7.47
N THR A 91 23.94 3.98 6.30
CA THR A 91 23.48 2.92 5.38
C THR A 91 24.59 1.97 4.93
N PHE A 92 25.83 2.43 4.85
CA PHE A 92 26.96 1.58 4.52
C PHE A 92 27.27 0.57 5.63
N GLU A 93 27.18 0.99 6.89
CA GLU A 93 27.38 0.12 8.05
C GLU A 93 26.20 -0.86 8.16
N GLU A 94 24.96 -0.37 8.10
CA GLU A 94 23.76 -1.21 8.19
C GLU A 94 23.65 -2.24 7.06
N LYS A 95 23.97 -1.87 5.81
CA LYS A 95 23.99 -2.82 4.69
C LYS A 95 25.00 -3.96 4.92
N SER A 96 26.09 -3.68 5.65
CA SER A 96 27.15 -4.64 5.91
C SER A 96 26.93 -5.49 7.17
N SER A 97 26.29 -4.91 8.19
CA SER A 97 26.11 -5.55 9.49
C SER A 97 24.73 -6.19 9.66
N CYS A 98 23.72 -5.70 8.95
CA CYS A 98 22.35 -6.10 9.21
C CYS A 98 21.93 -7.38 8.47
N GLY A 99 21.36 -8.33 9.21
CA GLY A 99 21.01 -9.68 8.74
C GLY A 99 21.78 -10.81 9.42
N PHE A 100 22.88 -10.51 10.14
CA PHE A 100 23.61 -11.47 10.95
C PHE A 100 23.20 -11.37 12.43
N THR A 101 22.39 -12.31 12.92
CA THR A 101 21.85 -12.31 14.29
C THR A 101 22.79 -12.90 15.35
N PHE A 102 24.06 -13.10 15.04
CA PHE A 102 25.08 -13.66 15.97
C PHE A 102 25.53 -12.66 17.06
N GLY A 103 25.09 -11.41 16.98
CA GLY A 103 25.37 -10.32 17.91
C GLY A 103 24.56 -9.08 17.53
N ASN A 104 24.55 -8.05 18.38
CA ASN A 104 23.65 -6.89 18.35
C ASN A 104 23.81 -5.92 17.12
N GLY A 105 23.96 -6.44 15.90
CA GLY A 105 24.41 -5.74 14.69
C GLY A 105 23.41 -4.82 14.00
N CYS A 106 22.10 -4.93 14.29
CA CYS A 106 21.07 -3.97 13.87
C CYS A 106 20.20 -3.43 15.02
N SER A 107 20.61 -3.62 16.28
CA SER A 107 19.79 -3.17 17.41
C SER A 107 20.11 -1.72 17.74
N ASP A 108 19.08 -0.86 17.75
CA ASP A 108 19.16 0.54 18.20
C ASP A 108 19.46 0.66 19.71
N GLY A 109 19.39 -0.44 20.46
CA GLY A 109 19.51 -0.47 21.92
C GLY A 109 20.93 -0.57 22.47
N VAL A 110 21.95 0.03 21.83
CA VAL A 110 23.34 -0.02 22.32
C VAL A 110 23.85 1.34 22.81
N SER A 111 24.11 1.44 24.11
CA SER A 111 25.03 2.45 24.65
C SER A 111 26.46 2.14 24.19
N LYS A 112 27.29 3.18 24.01
CA LYS A 112 28.71 3.05 23.59
C LYS A 112 29.51 2.08 24.48
N THR A 113 29.11 1.94 25.75
CA THR A 113 29.63 0.97 26.71
C THR A 113 28.69 -0.23 26.81
N THR A 114 29.22 -1.44 26.63
CA THR A 114 28.47 -2.70 26.76
C THR A 114 29.11 -3.54 27.88
N LEU A 115 28.29 -4.24 28.68
CA LEU A 115 28.76 -5.06 29.81
C LEU A 115 29.63 -6.25 29.36
N PHE A 116 29.46 -6.67 28.11
CA PHE A 116 30.13 -7.83 27.51
C PHE A 116 31.29 -7.46 26.58
N GLY A 117 31.71 -6.19 26.54
CA GLY A 117 32.90 -5.75 25.81
C GLY A 117 32.85 -5.88 24.27
N ASN A 118 31.71 -6.28 23.70
CA ASN A 118 31.56 -6.46 22.26
C ASN A 118 31.52 -5.11 21.55
N ARG A 119 32.42 -4.93 20.56
CA ARG A 119 32.40 -3.78 19.63
C ARG A 119 31.24 -3.94 18.64
N LYS A 120 30.72 -2.82 18.09
CA LYS A 120 29.86 -2.87 16.90
C LYS A 120 30.65 -3.54 15.77
N ASN A 121 30.20 -4.71 15.33
CA ASN A 121 30.89 -5.49 14.31
C ASN A 121 30.64 -4.85 12.93
N SER A 122 31.60 -4.10 12.39
CA SER A 122 31.74 -3.99 10.94
C SER A 122 32.40 -5.28 10.47
N VAL A 123 31.63 -6.19 9.88
CA VAL A 123 32.15 -7.48 9.42
C VAL A 123 33.34 -7.22 8.47
N PRO A 124 34.57 -7.66 8.77
CA PRO A 124 35.66 -7.51 7.82
C PRO A 124 35.39 -8.47 6.67
N VAL A 125 35.12 -7.93 5.48
CA VAL A 125 35.02 -8.72 4.25
C VAL A 125 36.42 -9.26 3.96
N ASP A 126 36.63 -10.56 4.18
CA ASP A 126 37.88 -11.23 3.83
C ASP A 126 37.97 -11.43 2.32
N LEU A 127 38.75 -10.57 1.66
CA LEU A 127 39.01 -10.57 0.22
C LEU A 127 39.88 -11.75 -0.24
N SER A 128 40.38 -12.60 0.66
CA SER A 128 41.18 -13.78 0.32
C SER A 128 40.43 -14.78 -0.57
N GLN A 129 39.10 -14.82 -0.50
CA GLN A 129 38.26 -15.74 -1.27
C GLN A 129 37.97 -15.27 -2.70
N LEU A 130 38.29 -14.01 -3.07
CA LEU A 130 38.06 -13.47 -4.41
C LEU A 130 39.18 -13.79 -5.42
N HIS A 131 40.37 -14.23 -4.95
CA HIS A 131 41.50 -14.55 -5.84
C HIS A 131 41.53 -16.00 -6.35
N ALA A 132 40.60 -16.86 -5.94
CA ALA A 132 40.61 -18.29 -6.30
C ALA A 132 40.06 -18.61 -7.71
N LYS A 133 39.67 -17.60 -8.51
CA LYS A 133 39.06 -17.84 -9.85
C LYS A 133 39.74 -17.05 -10.96
N LYS A 134 41.05 -17.23 -11.15
CA LYS A 134 41.72 -16.86 -12.40
C LYS A 134 42.95 -17.74 -12.66
N LYS A 135 42.71 -19.01 -12.99
CA LYS A 135 43.65 -19.88 -13.72
C LYS A 135 42.94 -21.19 -14.11
N THR A 136 42.25 -21.15 -15.23
CA THR A 136 42.07 -22.30 -16.13
C THR A 136 42.35 -21.75 -17.52
N GLY A 137 43.26 -22.42 -18.22
CA GLY A 137 43.78 -22.01 -19.54
C GLY A 137 42.78 -22.08 -20.67
#